data_AF-A0A349X7V1-F1
#
_entry.id   AF-A0A349X7V1-F1
#
_cell.length_a   1.000
_cell.length_b   1.000
_cell.length_c   1.000
_cell.angle_alpha   90.00
_cell.angle_beta   90.00
_cell.angle_gamma   90.00
#
_symmetry.space_group_name_H-M   'P 1'
#
loop_
_entity.id
_entity.type
_entity.pdbx_description
1 polymer ?
#
loop_
_entity_poly.entity_id
_entity_poly.type
_entity_poly.pdbx_seq_one_letter_code
_entity_poly.pdbx_strand_id
1 'polypeptide(L)' 'SSPESVIEAIEYGVALVGEDHVALGSDFDGTVETSFDASEMAVLTQTMLDRNMPESAIRKVMGGNMVRFLSENLPD' A
#
# COMPACT_ATOMS: atom_id res chain seq x y z
N SER A 1 -9.23 9.35 -6.09
CA SER A 1 -9.28 9.06 -4.64
C SER A 1 -8.34 10.02 -3.93
N SER A 2 -8.65 10.52 -2.73
CA SER A 2 -7.66 11.30 -1.97
C SER A 2 -6.69 10.35 -1.24
N PRO A 3 -5.45 10.76 -0.93
CA PRO A 3 -4.52 9.95 -0.15
C PRO A 3 -5.13 9.40 1.15
N GLU A 4 -5.94 10.21 1.84
CA GLU A 4 -6.60 9.85 3.09
C GLU A 4 -7.59 8.69 2.91
N SER A 5 -8.38 8.73 1.83
CA SER A 5 -9.33 7.64 1.52
C SER A 5 -8.62 6.31 1.20
N VAL A 6 -7.41 6.38 0.63
CA VAL A 6 -6.58 5.19 0.41
C VAL A 6 -6.09 4.63 1.75
N ILE A 7 -5.63 5.48 2.66
CA ILE A 7 -5.17 5.04 3.98
C ILE A 7 -6.31 4.43 4.80
N GLU A 8 -7.51 5.02 4.77
CA GLU A 8 -8.68 4.45 5.44
C GLU A 8 -9.05 3.06 4.91
N ALA A 9 -8.96 2.86 3.59
CA ALA A 9 -9.20 1.55 2.98
C ALA A 9 -8.13 0.53 3.40
N ILE A 10 -6.86 0.94 3.48
CA ILE A 10 -5.76 0.09 3.97
C ILE A 10 -5.99 -0.30 5.42
N GLU A 11 -6.28 0.66 6.31
CA GLU A 11 -6.53 0.42 7.73
C GLU A 11 -7.70 -0.54 7.93
N TYR A 12 -8.79 -0.32 7.20
CA TYR A 12 -9.94 -1.21 7.21
C TYR A 12 -9.59 -2.63 6.74
N GLY A 13 -8.84 -2.75 5.64
CA GLY A 13 -8.37 -4.05 5.14
C GLY A 13 -7.50 -4.77 6.16
N VAL A 14 -6.53 -4.08 6.76
CA VAL A 14 -5.63 -4.65 7.77
C VAL A 14 -6.42 -5.11 8.99
N ALA A 15 -7.41 -4.33 9.44
CA ALA A 15 -8.28 -4.72 10.55
C ALA A 15 -9.16 -5.94 10.22
N LEU A 16 -9.59 -6.08 8.96
CA LEU A 16 -10.50 -7.14 8.52
C LEU A 16 -9.79 -8.47 8.27
N VAL A 17 -8.66 -8.46 7.56
CA VAL A 17 -7.98 -9.67 7.08
C VAL A 17 -6.56 -9.86 7.62
N GLY A 18 -6.02 -8.89 8.37
CA GLY A 18 -4.66 -8.90 8.85
C GLY A 18 -3.65 -8.31 7.86
N GLU A 19 -2.54 -7.79 8.39
CA GLU A 19 -1.53 -7.06 7.61
C GLU A 19 -0.81 -7.90 6.54
N ASP A 20 -0.81 -9.23 6.65
CA ASP A 20 -0.16 -10.14 5.68
C ASP A 20 -0.96 -10.33 4.38
N HIS A 21 -2.20 -9.83 4.34
CA HIS A 21 -3.16 -10.06 3.26
C HIS A 21 -3.58 -8.79 2.51
N VAL A 22 -2.99 -7.65 2.84
CA VAL A 22 -3.27 -6.35 2.21
C VAL A 22 -2.05 -5.88 1.43
N ALA A 23 -2.22 -5.49 0.17
CA ALA A 23 -1.17 -4.89 -0.64
C ALA A 23 -1.70 -3.63 -1.34
N LEU A 24 -0.86 -2.61 -1.46
CA LEU A 24 -1.18 -1.43 -2.26
C LEU A 24 -1.19 -1.79 -3.75
N GLY A 25 -2.37 -1.71 -4.37
CA GLY A 25 -2.56 -1.81 -5.81
C GLY A 25 -3.15 -0.51 -6.32
N SER A 26 -2.30 0.39 -6.76
CA SER A 26 -2.63 1.78 -7.11
C SER A 26 -3.25 1.96 -8.49
N ASP A 27 -3.26 0.92 -9.35
CA ASP A 27 -3.73 1.02 -10.74
C ASP A 27 -3.04 2.19 -11.49
N PHE A 28 -1.71 2.30 -11.34
CA PHE A 28 -0.88 3.43 -11.78
C PHE A 28 -0.90 3.70 -13.31
N ASP A 29 -1.52 2.84 -14.12
CA ASP A 29 -1.70 3.04 -15.57
C ASP A 29 -3.11 3.58 -15.94
N GLY A 30 -3.94 3.92 -14.94
CA GLY A 30 -5.38 4.12 -15.07
C GLY A 30 -5.92 5.55 -15.21
N THR A 31 -5.15 6.58 -15.61
CA THR A 31 -5.57 7.99 -15.86
C THR A 31 -5.25 8.97 -14.71
N VAL A 32 -4.26 9.87 -14.86
CA VAL A 32 -4.39 11.35 -15.07
C VAL A 32 -2.97 11.93 -15.33
N GLU A 33 -2.81 12.79 -16.33
CA GLU A 33 -1.64 13.68 -16.44
C GLU A 33 -1.58 14.59 -15.19
N THR A 34 -0.60 14.40 -14.29
CA THR A 34 0.13 15.46 -13.56
C THR A 34 1.07 14.86 -12.50
N SER A 35 2.39 14.98 -12.74
CA SER A 35 3.46 15.05 -11.71
C SER A 35 3.51 14.00 -10.57
N PHE A 36 2.94 12.81 -10.74
CA PHE A 36 2.89 11.76 -9.73
C PHE A 36 3.67 10.52 -10.21
N ASP A 37 4.67 10.11 -9.44
CA ASP A 37 5.39 8.84 -9.66
C ASP A 37 5.97 8.33 -8.32
N ALA A 38 6.68 9.20 -7.57
CA ALA A 38 7.24 8.84 -6.25
C ALA A 38 6.65 9.63 -5.06
N SER A 39 6.16 10.85 -5.31
CA SER A 39 5.71 11.77 -4.26
C SER A 39 4.47 11.28 -3.53
N GLU A 40 3.54 10.62 -4.23
CA GLU A 40 2.34 10.04 -3.59
C GLU A 40 2.67 8.86 -2.68
N MET A 41 3.57 7.98 -3.11
CA MET A 41 4.00 6.85 -2.29
C MET A 41 4.65 7.33 -0.98
N ALA A 42 5.42 8.42 -1.06
CA ALA A 42 5.97 9.08 0.12
C ALA A 42 4.86 9.68 1.00
N VAL A 43 3.85 10.33 0.41
CA VAL A 43 2.70 10.89 1.15
C VAL A 43 1.88 9.80 1.84
N LEU A 44 1.57 8.69 1.17
CA LEU A 44 0.85 7.55 1.76
C LEU A 44 1.64 6.95 2.92
N THR A 45 2.95 6.73 2.72
CA THR A 45 3.84 6.21 3.77
C THR A 45 3.88 7.14 4.98
N GLN A 46 4.08 8.43 4.75
CA GLN A 46 4.10 9.43 5.81
C GLN A 46 2.76 9.49 6.54
N THR A 47 1.64 9.44 5.82
CA THR A 47 0.31 9.49 6.42
C THR A 47 0.05 8.27 7.31
N MET A 48 0.50 7.08 6.92
CA MET A 48 0.39 5.88 7.78
C MET A 48 1.28 5.97 9.03
N LEU A 49 2.48 6.54 8.90
CA LEU A 49 3.37 6.82 10.04
C LEU A 49 2.71 7.80 11.02
N ASP A 50 2.13 8.90 10.51
CA ASP A 50 1.43 9.90 11.31
C ASP A 50 0.20 9.33 12.02
N ARG A 51 -0.42 8.28 11.46
CA ARG A 51 -1.52 7.51 12.07
C ARG A 51 -1.06 6.40 13.02
N ASN A 52 0.24 6.29 13.31
CA ASN A 52 0.83 5.28 14.19
C ASN A 52 0.59 3.83 13.73
N MET A 53 0.43 3.61 12.42
CA MET A 53 0.43 2.24 11.90
C MET A 53 1.81 1.61 12.14
N PRO A 54 1.91 0.35 12.60
CA PRO A 54 3.20 -0.30 12.82
C PRO A 54 4.05 -0.29 11.54
N GLU A 55 5.32 0.10 11.65
CA GLU A 55 6.23 0.12 10.50
C GLU A 55 6.34 -1.25 9.80
N SER A 56 6.18 -2.34 10.55
CA SER A 56 6.10 -3.70 10.01
C SER A 56 4.90 -3.89 9.08
N ALA A 57 3.73 -3.37 9.47
CA ALA A 57 2.52 -3.41 8.67
C ALA A 57 2.66 -2.55 7.41
N ILE A 58 3.21 -1.33 7.56
CA ILE A 58 3.48 -0.41 6.44
C ILE A 58 4.37 -1.10 5.41
N ARG A 59 5.48 -1.73 5.85
CA ARG A 59 6.40 -2.43 4.95
C ARG A 59 5.73 -3.58 4.20
N LYS A 60 4.84 -4.32 4.85
CA LYS A 60 4.08 -5.40 4.23
C LYS A 60 3.10 -4.88 3.17
N VAL A 61 2.31 -3.87 3.53
CA VAL A 61 1.30 -3.28 2.65
C VAL A 61 1.94 -2.60 1.43
N MET A 62 3.02 -1.84 1.64
CA MET A 62 3.68 -1.06 0.58
C MET A 62 4.44 -1.90 -0.45
N GLY A 63 4.48 -3.22 -0.29
CA GLY A 63 5.05 -4.10 -1.31
C GLY A 63 5.53 -5.45 -0.79
N GLY A 64 5.82 -5.57 0.52
CA GLY A 64 6.30 -6.83 1.10
C GLY A 64 5.38 -8.02 0.82
N ASN A 65 4.06 -7.82 0.87
CA ASN A 65 3.09 -8.87 0.57
C ASN A 65 3.05 -9.23 -0.92
N MET A 66 3.18 -8.25 -1.81
CA MET A 66 3.24 -8.51 -3.26
C MET A 66 4.52 -9.28 -3.62
N VAL A 67 5.67 -8.86 -3.09
CA VAL A 67 6.94 -9.57 -3.29
C VAL A 67 6.85 -11.01 -2.78
N ARG A 68 6.36 -11.21 -1.55
CA ARG A 68 6.15 -12.54 -0.98
C ARG A 68 5.26 -13.41 -1.88
N PHE A 69 4.12 -12.87 -2.30
CA PHE A 69 3.18 -13.59 -3.16
C PHE A 69 3.81 -14.00 -4.49
N LEU A 70 4.51 -13.07 -5.18
CA LEU A 70 5.16 -13.37 -6.45
C LEU A 70 6.29 -14.40 -6.29
N SER A 71 7.11 -14.28 -5.24
CA SER A 71 8.17 -15.24 -4.95
C SER A 71 7.65 -16.65 -4.64
N GLU A 72 6.45 -16.77 -4.08
CA GLU A 72 5.82 -18.06 -3.77
C GLU A 72 5.12 -18.71 -4.98
N ASN A 73 4.75 -17.93 -6.00
CA ASN A 73 3.84 -18.37 -7.06
C ASN A 73 4.41 -18.28 -8.49
N LEU A 74 5.52 -17.57 -8.71
CA LEU A 74 6.18 -17.56 -10.01
C LEU A 74 7.06 -18.82 -10.17
N PRO A 75 7.01 -19.49 -11.32
CA PRO A 75 7.92 -20.59 -11.64
C PRO A 75 9.36 -20.07 -11.80
N ASP A 76 10.33 -20.95 -11.56
CA ASP A 76 11.75 -20.70 -11.79
C ASP A 76 12.07 -20.32 -13.25
#